data_AF-A0A5P9CKI5-F1
#
_entry.id   AF-A0A5P9CKI5-F1
#
_cell.length_a   1.000
_cell.length_b   1.000
_cell.length_c   1.000
_cell.angle_alpha   90.00
_cell.angle_beta   90.00
_cell.angle_gamma   90.00
#
_symmetry.space_group_name_H-M   'P 1'
#
loop_
_entity.id
_entity.type
_entity.pdbx_description
1 polymer ?
#
loop_
_entity_poly.entity_id
_entity_poly.type
_entity_poly.pdbx_seq_one_letter_code
_entity_poly.pdbx_strand_id
1 'polypeptide(L)'
;MKNTFFFILLSAILSFAAHASIQIYEFEDLEQEQQFKELSSTLRCPKCQNNTIADSNAELAVDIRQKVYEMTKQGKSKQDIVDYMVARYGNFVTYKPPFTLATAILWLGPIFVVMFGFGFIFVRSRKKQALINEDESWNQAKEARLKALLQQDDDGDKQ
;
A
#
# COMPACT_ATOMS: atom_id res chain seq x y z
N MET A 1 19.28 47.82 -34.55
CA MET A 1 18.85 47.03 -35.72
C MET A 1 19.80 45.88 -36.05
N LYS A 2 21.13 46.07 -36.13
CA LYS A 2 22.06 44.95 -36.41
C LYS A 2 22.09 43.89 -35.29
N ASN A 3 22.14 44.31 -34.02
CA ASN A 3 22.16 43.36 -32.90
C ASN A 3 20.84 42.60 -32.72
N THR A 4 19.70 43.23 -33.00
CA THR A 4 18.39 42.56 -32.92
C THR A 4 18.24 41.47 -33.98
N PHE A 5 18.78 41.69 -35.18
CA PHE A 5 18.80 40.67 -36.24
C PHE A 5 19.72 39.49 -35.87
N PHE A 6 20.86 39.77 -35.24
CA PHE A 6 21.78 38.75 -34.74
C PHE A 6 21.14 37.89 -33.63
N PHE A 7 20.44 38.49 -32.67
CA PHE A 7 19.74 37.73 -31.63
C PHE A 7 18.59 36.88 -32.17
N ILE A 8 17.85 37.36 -33.18
CA ILE A 8 16.79 36.58 -33.85
C ILE A 8 17.40 35.40 -34.62
N LEU A 9 18.50 35.63 -35.35
CA LEU A 9 19.20 34.58 -36.09
C LEU A 9 19.78 33.52 -35.13
N LEU A 10 20.37 33.95 -34.01
CA LEU A 10 20.91 33.03 -33.00
C LEU A 10 19.81 32.21 -32.34
N SER A 11 18.67 32.83 -32.00
CA SER A 11 17.49 32.13 -31.46
C SER A 11 16.92 31.09 -32.45
N ALA A 12 16.85 31.44 -33.73
CA ALA A 12 16.41 30.53 -34.79
C ALA A 12 17.36 29.33 -34.96
N ILE A 13 18.68 29.56 -34.89
CA ILE A 13 19.69 28.49 -34.97
C ILE A 13 19.60 27.56 -33.75
N LEU A 14 19.43 28.08 -32.54
CA LEU A 14 19.27 27.25 -31.33
C LEU A 14 17.99 26.41 -31.36
N SER A 15 16.91 26.92 -31.96
CA SER A 15 15.63 26.19 -32.06
C SER A 15 15.72 24.96 -32.97
N PHE A 16 16.63 24.97 -33.95
CA PHE A 16 16.81 23.87 -34.90
C PHE A 16 17.62 22.69 -34.31
N ALA A 17 18.30 22.88 -33.18
CA ALA A 17 19.14 21.85 -32.55
C ALA A 17 18.35 20.85 -31.68
N ALA A 18 17.02 20.96 -31.60
CA ALA A 18 16.17 20.05 -30.86
C ALA A 18 15.91 18.75 -31.66
N HIS A 19 16.85 17.82 -31.63
CA HIS A 19 16.63 16.47 -32.14
C HIS A 19 15.90 15.62 -31.08
N ALA A 20 14.63 15.31 -31.32
CA ALA A 20 13.92 14.27 -30.57
C ALA A 20 14.15 12.91 -31.25
N SER A 21 14.93 12.04 -30.62
CA SER A 21 15.12 10.66 -31.11
C SER A 21 13.87 9.83 -30.76
N ILE A 22 12.95 9.71 -31.72
CA ILE A 22 11.80 8.81 -31.58
C ILE A 22 12.27 7.40 -31.91
N GLN A 23 12.21 6.50 -30.92
CA GLN A 23 12.43 5.08 -31.16
C GLN A 23 11.20 4.48 -31.83
N ILE A 24 11.39 3.96 -33.03
CA ILE A 24 10.36 3.26 -33.80
C ILE A 24 10.53 1.78 -33.52
N TYR A 25 9.45 1.13 -33.08
CA TYR A 25 9.40 -0.30 -32.81
C TYR A 25 8.54 -0.98 -33.88
N GLU A 26 9.06 -2.03 -34.49
CA GLU A 26 8.36 -2.79 -35.53
C GLU A 26 7.80 -4.10 -34.96
N PHE A 27 6.54 -4.40 -35.22
CA PHE A 27 5.84 -5.61 -34.74
C PHE A 27 5.36 -6.46 -35.91
N GLU A 28 5.20 -7.76 -35.68
CA GLU A 28 4.69 -8.69 -36.71
C GLU A 28 3.17 -8.63 -36.84
N ASP A 29 2.48 -8.31 -35.75
CA ASP A 29 1.02 -8.26 -35.68
C ASP A 29 0.54 -7.12 -34.75
N LEU A 30 -0.77 -6.86 -34.81
CA LEU A 30 -1.41 -5.81 -34.01
C LEU A 30 -1.49 -6.18 -32.51
N GLU A 31 -1.43 -7.46 -32.16
CA GLU A 31 -1.52 -7.91 -30.77
C GLU A 31 -0.24 -7.57 -30.01
N GLN A 32 0.92 -7.83 -30.62
CA GLN A 32 2.24 -7.46 -30.11
C GLN A 32 2.35 -5.94 -29.93
N GLU A 33 1.91 -5.15 -30.92
CA GLU A 33 1.94 -3.68 -30.81
C GLU A 33 1.08 -3.19 -29.64
N GLN A 34 -0.14 -3.72 -29.51
CA GLN A 34 -1.06 -3.38 -28.42
C GLN A 34 -0.49 -3.78 -27.06
N GLN A 35 0.05 -5.00 -26.94
CA GLN A 35 0.69 -5.49 -25.71
C GLN A 35 1.85 -4.58 -25.31
N PHE A 36 2.74 -4.25 -26.26
CA PHE A 36 3.87 -3.38 -26.01
C PHE A 36 3.44 -1.98 -25.55
N LYS A 37 2.43 -1.39 -26.22
CA LYS A 37 1.89 -0.07 -25.88
C LYS A 37 1.25 -0.06 -24.49
N GLU A 38 0.49 -1.09 -24.17
CA GLU A 38 -0.13 -1.24 -22.85
C GLU A 38 0.94 -1.41 -21.76
N LEU A 39 1.92 -2.29 -21.95
CA LEU A 39 3.01 -2.46 -21.00
C LEU A 39 3.83 -1.19 -20.83
N SER A 40 4.12 -0.47 -21.91
CA SER A 40 4.90 0.77 -21.85
C SER A 40 4.20 1.90 -21.10
N SER A 41 2.87 1.94 -21.13
CA SER A 41 2.05 2.93 -20.41
C SER A 41 1.71 2.52 -18.97
N THR A 42 1.85 1.25 -18.62
CA THR A 42 1.53 0.74 -17.27
C THR A 42 2.77 0.52 -16.41
N LEU A 43 3.90 0.18 -17.03
CA LEU A 43 5.18 0.08 -16.37
C LEU A 43 5.78 1.47 -16.13
N ARG A 44 6.41 1.62 -14.97
CA ARG A 44 7.04 2.85 -14.49
C ARG A 44 8.55 2.72 -14.54
N CYS A 45 9.22 3.85 -14.71
CA CYS A 45 10.65 3.92 -14.47
C CYS A 45 10.92 4.16 -12.96
N PRO A 46 11.54 3.21 -12.23
CA PRO A 46 11.74 3.32 -10.77
C PRO A 46 12.66 4.47 -10.34
N LYS A 47 13.44 5.03 -11.27
CA LYS A 47 14.37 6.15 -11.04
C LYS A 47 13.85 7.48 -11.54
N CYS A 48 12.69 7.49 -12.21
CA CYS A 48 12.12 8.69 -12.80
C CYS A 48 11.04 9.28 -11.88
N GLN A 49 10.71 10.56 -12.09
CA GLN A 49 9.69 11.27 -11.30
C GLN A 49 8.26 10.75 -11.58
N ASN A 50 7.92 9.56 -11.08
CA ASN A 50 6.60 8.94 -11.22
C ASN A 50 6.06 8.83 -12.67
N ASN A 51 6.95 8.76 -13.65
CA ASN A 51 6.59 8.63 -15.06
C ASN A 51 6.55 7.16 -15.50
N THR A 52 5.72 6.89 -16.51
CA THR A 52 5.73 5.60 -17.22
C THR A 52 7.01 5.45 -18.03
N ILE A 53 7.32 4.24 -18.47
CA ILE A 53 8.45 4.02 -19.37
C ILE A 53 8.18 4.60 -20.78
N ALA A 54 6.91 4.77 -21.17
CA ALA A 54 6.52 5.47 -22.39
C ALA A 54 6.77 6.98 -22.32
N ASP A 55 6.51 7.62 -21.17
CA ASP A 55 6.59 9.08 -21.03
C ASP A 55 7.98 9.60 -20.66
N SER A 56 8.87 8.72 -20.19
CA SER A 56 10.22 9.09 -19.77
C SER A 56 11.28 8.77 -20.81
N ASN A 57 12.11 9.77 -21.11
CA ASN A 57 13.32 9.62 -21.93
C ASN A 57 14.59 9.37 -21.10
N ALA A 58 14.45 8.98 -19.83
CA ALA A 58 15.61 8.55 -19.04
C ALA A 58 16.22 7.28 -19.65
N GLU A 59 17.54 7.14 -19.56
CA GLU A 59 18.26 5.99 -20.11
C GLU A 59 17.73 4.65 -19.58
N LEU A 60 17.36 4.59 -18.30
CA LEU A 60 16.71 3.39 -17.71
C LEU A 60 15.33 3.10 -18.31
N ALA A 61 14.52 4.13 -18.60
CA ALA A 61 13.21 3.93 -19.21
C ALA A 61 13.35 3.41 -20.65
N VAL A 62 14.39 3.83 -21.36
CA VAL A 62 14.75 3.31 -22.68
C VAL A 62 15.18 1.84 -22.60
N ASP A 63 16.06 1.48 -21.66
CA ASP A 63 16.47 0.08 -21.44
C ASP A 63 15.28 -0.83 -21.14
N ILE A 64 14.39 -0.39 -20.24
CA ILE A 64 13.18 -1.16 -19.89
C ILE A 64 12.27 -1.31 -21.12
N ARG A 65 12.01 -0.24 -21.88
CA ARG A 65 11.20 -0.32 -23.12
C ARG A 65 11.79 -1.29 -24.13
N GLN A 66 13.10 -1.20 -24.36
CA GLN A 66 13.80 -2.12 -25.25
C GLN A 66 13.61 -3.58 -24.79
N LYS A 67 13.68 -3.82 -23.48
CA LYS A 67 13.49 -5.17 -22.95
C LYS A 67 12.06 -5.68 -23.08
N VAL A 68 11.06 -4.82 -22.84
CA VAL A 68 9.64 -5.14 -23.07
C VAL A 68 9.40 -5.47 -24.54
N TYR A 69 10.01 -4.71 -25.45
CA TYR A 69 9.92 -4.96 -26.89
C TYR A 69 10.49 -6.34 -27.26
N GLU A 70 11.70 -6.67 -26.82
CA GLU A 70 12.32 -7.98 -27.06
C GLU A 70 11.44 -9.13 -26.57
N MET A 71 10.91 -9.04 -25.35
CA MET A 71 10.09 -10.12 -24.79
C MET A 71 8.73 -10.24 -25.50
N THR A 72 8.17 -9.11 -25.93
CA THR A 72 6.94 -9.10 -26.75
C THR A 72 7.18 -9.80 -28.08
N LYS A 73 8.30 -9.50 -28.77
CA LYS A 73 8.70 -10.18 -30.01
C LYS A 73 8.98 -11.67 -29.81
N GLN A 74 9.39 -12.08 -28.61
CA GLN A 74 9.56 -13.49 -28.23
C GLN A 74 8.24 -14.21 -27.92
N GLY A 75 7.09 -13.54 -28.05
CA GLY A 75 5.78 -14.12 -27.76
C GLY A 75 5.53 -14.37 -26.28
N LYS A 76 6.22 -13.65 -25.37
CA LYS A 76 5.97 -13.74 -23.94
C LYS A 76 4.64 -13.10 -23.57
N SER A 77 3.95 -13.70 -22.60
CA SER A 77 2.71 -13.13 -22.09
C SER A 77 2.98 -11.84 -21.31
N LYS A 78 1.98 -10.97 -21.25
CA LYS A 78 2.01 -9.76 -20.43
C LYS A 78 2.45 -10.03 -18.98
N GLN A 79 1.95 -11.10 -18.36
CA GLN A 79 2.28 -11.43 -16.98
C GLN A 79 3.75 -11.85 -16.85
N ASP A 80 4.27 -12.67 -17.76
CA ASP A 80 5.69 -13.06 -17.76
C ASP A 80 6.61 -11.85 -17.88
N ILE A 81 6.22 -10.88 -18.72
CA ILE A 81 6.97 -9.63 -18.89
C ILE A 81 6.95 -8.83 -17.58
N VAL A 82 5.77 -8.63 -16.98
CA VAL A 82 5.65 -7.90 -15.70
C VAL A 82 6.45 -8.58 -14.60
N ASP A 83 6.36 -9.90 -14.48
CA ASP A 83 7.08 -10.67 -13.47
C ASP A 83 8.59 -10.57 -13.64
N TYR A 84 9.08 -10.62 -14.88
CA TYR A 84 10.48 -10.36 -15.19
C TYR A 84 10.91 -8.95 -14.77
N MET A 85 10.09 -7.94 -15.10
CA MET A 85 10.39 -6.56 -14.75
C MET A 85 10.42 -6.36 -13.23
N VAL A 86 9.49 -6.98 -12.49
CA VAL A 86 9.46 -6.94 -11.03
C VAL A 86 10.67 -7.68 -10.43
N ALA A 87 11.04 -8.84 -10.98
CA ALA A 87 12.20 -9.60 -10.51
C ALA A 87 13.52 -8.83 -10.72
N ARG A 88 13.64 -8.08 -11.83
CA ARG A 88 14.87 -7.35 -12.18
C ARG A 88 14.95 -5.93 -11.60
N TYR A 89 13.84 -5.20 -11.63
CA TYR A 89 13.78 -3.76 -11.30
C TYR A 89 12.97 -3.48 -10.01
N GLY A 90 12.35 -4.50 -9.42
CA GLY A 90 11.60 -4.41 -8.16
C GLY A 90 10.13 -4.04 -8.33
N ASN A 91 9.39 -4.08 -7.22
CA ASN A 91 7.94 -3.83 -7.19
C ASN A 91 7.52 -2.43 -7.67
N PHE A 92 8.41 -1.43 -7.64
CA PHE A 92 8.13 -0.05 -8.05
C PHE A 92 7.98 0.14 -9.56
N VAL A 93 8.35 -0.87 -10.35
CA VAL A 93 8.20 -0.85 -11.82
C VAL A 93 6.75 -0.96 -12.26
N THR A 94 5.83 -1.40 -11.39
CA THR A 94 4.41 -1.57 -11.71
C THR A 94 3.54 -0.83 -10.70
N TYR A 95 2.39 -0.30 -11.14
CA TYR A 95 1.37 0.24 -10.25
C TYR A 95 0.61 -0.84 -9.47
N LYS A 96 0.66 -2.08 -9.96
CA LYS A 96 -0.01 -3.23 -9.35
C LYS A 96 1.06 -4.26 -8.95
N PRO A 97 1.78 -4.03 -7.85
CA PRO A 97 2.74 -5.00 -7.36
C PRO A 97 2.03 -6.31 -6.98
N PRO A 98 2.70 -7.46 -7.08
CA PRO A 98 2.11 -8.75 -6.77
C PRO A 98 1.69 -8.83 -5.31
N PHE A 99 0.65 -9.63 -5.04
CA PHE A 99 0.21 -9.91 -3.68
C PHE A 99 1.22 -10.84 -2.99
N THR A 100 1.91 -10.31 -1.99
CA THR A 100 2.92 -11.03 -1.18
C THR A 100 2.47 -11.15 0.27
N LEU A 101 3.13 -12.03 1.04
CA LEU A 101 2.89 -12.13 2.48
C LEU A 101 3.11 -10.79 3.20
N ALA A 102 4.12 -10.03 2.78
CA ALA A 102 4.41 -8.71 3.35
C ALA A 102 3.25 -7.73 3.10
N THR A 103 2.70 -7.68 1.88
CA THR A 103 1.50 -6.88 1.61
C THR A 103 0.29 -7.38 2.39
N ALA A 104 0.12 -8.69 2.56
CA ALA A 104 -0.98 -9.24 3.34
C ALA A 104 -0.91 -8.81 4.81
N ILE A 105 0.28 -8.87 5.43
CA ILE A 105 0.50 -8.41 6.80
C ILE A 105 0.26 -6.89 6.91
N LEU A 106 0.69 -6.10 5.94
CA LEU A 106 0.45 -4.65 5.93
C LEU A 106 -1.05 -4.31 5.97
N TRP A 107 -1.88 -5.05 5.22
CA TRP A 107 -3.32 -4.81 5.14
C TRP A 107 -4.12 -5.48 6.28
N LEU A 108 -3.76 -6.71 6.66
CA LEU A 108 -4.48 -7.49 7.68
C LEU A 108 -4.00 -7.21 9.11
N GLY A 109 -2.76 -6.74 9.27
CA GLY A 109 -2.16 -6.44 10.57
C GLY A 109 -2.99 -5.44 11.40
N PRO A 110 -3.39 -4.28 10.86
CA PRO A 110 -4.25 -3.33 11.57
C PRO A 110 -5.59 -3.93 12.00
N ILE A 111 -6.24 -4.70 11.12
CA ILE A 111 -7.52 -5.36 11.42
C ILE A 111 -7.33 -6.37 12.56
N PHE A 112 -6.26 -7.17 12.50
CA PHE A 112 -5.93 -8.15 13.52
C PHE A 112 -5.71 -7.47 14.89
N VAL A 113 -4.94 -6.38 14.95
CA VAL A 113 -4.68 -5.64 16.20
C VAL A 113 -5.97 -5.07 16.78
N VAL A 114 -6.85 -4.50 15.96
CA VAL A 114 -8.15 -3.96 16.40
C VAL A 114 -9.02 -5.09 16.95
N MET A 115 -9.20 -6.18 16.19
CA MET A 115 -10.03 -7.31 16.61
C MET A 115 -9.50 -7.96 17.90
N PHE A 116 -8.19 -8.15 17.99
CA PHE A 116 -7.55 -8.71 19.17
C PHE A 116 -7.66 -7.77 20.37
N GLY A 117 -7.43 -6.47 20.19
CA GLY A 117 -7.56 -5.47 21.26
C GLY A 117 -8.97 -5.37 21.83
N PHE A 118 -9.98 -5.25 20.95
CA PHE A 118 -11.39 -5.24 21.37
C PHE A 118 -11.79 -6.56 22.05
N GLY A 119 -11.41 -7.70 21.48
CA GLY A 119 -11.67 -9.01 22.07
C GLY A 119 -11.06 -9.16 23.46
N PHE A 120 -9.81 -8.71 23.64
CA PHE A 120 -9.12 -8.75 24.92
C PHE A 120 -9.81 -7.90 25.99
N ILE A 121 -10.20 -6.66 25.65
CA ILE A 121 -10.93 -5.77 26.55
C ILE A 121 -12.29 -6.38 26.93
N PHE A 122 -13.02 -6.94 25.96
CA PHE A 122 -14.32 -7.56 26.19
C PHE A 122 -14.26 -8.76 27.13
N VAL A 123 -13.28 -9.65 26.94
CA VAL A 123 -13.09 -10.81 27.84
C VAL A 123 -12.71 -10.35 29.24
N ARG A 124 -11.87 -9.32 29.37
CA ARG A 124 -11.44 -8.80 30.67
C ARG A 124 -12.57 -8.06 31.40
N SER A 125 -13.42 -7.31 30.70
CA SER A 125 -14.56 -6.62 31.32
C SER A 125 -15.58 -7.62 31.87
N ARG A 126 -15.86 -8.71 31.15
CA ARG A 126 -16.75 -9.80 31.60
C ARG A 126 -16.24 -10.47 32.88
N LYS A 127 -14.93 -10.74 32.96
CA LYS A 127 -14.31 -11.28 34.19
C LYS A 127 -14.38 -10.30 35.36
N LYS A 128 -14.20 -8.99 35.12
CA LYS A 128 -14.31 -7.98 36.18
C LYS A 128 -15.73 -7.87 36.73
N GLN A 129 -16.74 -7.91 35.85
CA GLN A 129 -18.15 -7.87 36.28
C GLN A 129 -18.53 -9.08 37.13
N ALA A 130 -18.04 -10.29 36.80
CA ALA A 130 -18.28 -11.48 37.61
C ALA A 130 -17.74 -11.32 39.05
N LEU A 131 -16.51 -10.79 39.20
CA LEU A 131 -15.89 -10.55 40.51
C LEU A 131 -16.61 -9.45 41.31
N ILE A 132 -17.05 -8.37 40.64
CA ILE A 132 -17.81 -7.29 41.31
C ILE A 132 -19.16 -7.80 41.82
N ASN A 133 -19.86 -8.62 41.04
CA ASN A 133 -21.16 -9.17 41.44
C ASN A 133 -21.03 -10.14 42.63
N GLU A 134 -19.94 -10.92 42.68
CA GLU A 134 -19.63 -11.81 43.80
C GLU A 134 -19.34 -11.02 45.09
N ASP A 135 -18.55 -9.95 44.98
CA ASP A 135 -18.22 -9.06 46.11
C ASP A 135 -19.46 -8.31 46.65
N GLU A 136 -20.30 -7.77 45.77
CA GLU A 136 -21.58 -7.14 46.13
C GLU A 136 -22.51 -8.12 46.87
N SER A 137 -22.66 -9.35 46.37
CA SER A 137 -23.46 -10.38 47.04
C SER A 137 -22.93 -10.72 48.44
N TRP A 138 -21.61 -10.76 48.61
CA TRP A 138 -20.98 -11.06 49.88
C TRP A 138 -21.15 -9.92 50.89
N ASN A 139 -21.05 -8.66 50.43
CA ASN A 139 -21.24 -7.48 51.27
C ASN A 139 -22.67 -7.40 51.79
N GLN A 140 -23.67 -7.63 50.94
CA GLN A 140 -25.08 -7.68 51.35
C GLN A 140 -25.35 -8.76 52.42
N ALA A 141 -24.76 -9.95 52.27
CA ALA A 141 -24.90 -11.03 53.24
C ALA A 141 -24.29 -10.65 54.61
N LYS A 142 -23.16 -9.93 54.62
CA LYS A 142 -22.54 -9.44 55.85
C LYS A 142 -23.34 -8.35 56.54
N GLU A 143 -23.88 -7.39 55.79
CA GLU A 143 -24.72 -6.34 56.36
C GLU A 143 -25.99 -6.91 57.01
N ALA A 144 -26.64 -7.88 56.36
CA ALA A 144 -27.80 -8.55 56.93
C ALA A 144 -27.47 -9.26 58.24
N ARG A 145 -26.34 -9.97 58.30
CA ARG A 145 -25.86 -10.64 59.52
C ARG A 145 -25.52 -9.64 60.63
N LEU A 146 -24.87 -8.52 60.29
CA LEU A 146 -24.52 -7.49 61.26
C LEU A 146 -25.77 -6.87 61.89
N LYS A 147 -26.79 -6.54 61.07
CA LYS A 147 -28.07 -6.02 61.57
C LYS A 147 -28.76 -6.99 62.53
N ALA A 148 -28.74 -8.28 62.23
CA ALA A 148 -29.32 -9.30 63.11
C ALA A 148 -28.60 -9.40 64.47
N LEU A 149 -27.26 -9.29 64.48
CA LEU A 149 -26.48 -9.28 65.72
C LEU A 149 -26.74 -8.02 66.54
N LEU A 150 -26.79 -6.85 65.89
CA LEU A 150 -27.07 -5.58 66.58
C LEU A 150 -28.46 -5.58 67.22
N GLN A 151 -29.48 -6.14 66.56
CA GLN A 151 -30.82 -6.28 67.14
C GLN A 151 -30.83 -7.24 68.34
N GLN A 152 -30.06 -8.32 68.28
CA GLN A 152 -29.94 -9.27 69.38
C GLN A 152 -29.27 -8.64 70.61
N ASP A 153 -28.24 -7.80 70.41
CA ASP A 153 -27.59 -7.06 71.49
C ASP A 153 -28.53 -6.00 72.10
N ASP A 154 -29.29 -5.28 71.26
CA ASP A 154 -30.27 -4.26 71.68
C ASP A 154 -31.46 -4.82 72.47
N ASP A 155 -31.80 -6.10 72.24
CA ASP A 155 -32.85 -6.81 72.96
C ASP A 155 -32.32 -7.47 74.25
N GLY A 156 -31.02 -7.81 74.28
CA GLY A 156 -30.34 -8.35 75.46
C GLY A 156 -30.08 -7.32 76.56
N ASP A 157 -29.95 -6.03 76.23
CA ASP A 157 -29.75 -4.93 77.19
C ASP A 157 -31.06 -4.44 77.84
N LYS A 158 -32.23 -4.88 77.33
CA LYS A 158 -33.56 -4.50 77.83
C LYS A 158 -34.17 -5.49 78.83
N GLN A 159 -33.44 -6.54 79.22
CA GLN A 159 -33.82 -7.52 80.26
C GLN A 159 -33.02 -7.28 81.54
#